data_AF-A0A8S3DKQ6-F1
#
_entry.id   AF-A0A8S3DKQ6-F1
#
_cell.length_a   1.000
_cell.length_b   1.000
_cell.length_c   1.000
_cell.angle_alpha   90.00
_cell.angle_beta   90.00
_cell.angle_gamma   90.00
#
_symmetry.space_group_name_H-M   'P 1'
#
loop_
_entity.id
_entity.type
_entity.pdbx_description
1 polymer ?
#
loop_
_entity_poly.entity_id
_entity_poly.type
_entity_poly.pdbx_seq_one_letter_code
_entity_poly.pdbx_strand_id
1 'polypeptide(L)'
;MGSPFTLTLANIFMWKWEKDAICGAIGPHEIYGRYIDDIFFTFNEPKAKIEAVIKKANAFHPNIKLEANIGSCVSFLDLLINNKNGILCTSVYHKPAAEPCVVPFISDHPRHVFSNIIQAALLRALRYSTTLDIFEKERRSIRLMLLYNVYPSRYIDTHFRNFFGRSLSKSSMIPFIANENQFLVMRNTLLPKLTVKERETQHRIAAFSFDEEIDNQNTKEKTTSSTTVSKQSKPNKFANTLFLHYTHEKRLHSLKRDIHKIYSEIFQNTIGIDFRLILGHRNHRNTGHELVQKRPPPTMLKPIPLP
;
A
#
# COMPACT_ATOMS: atom_id res chain seq x y z
N MET A 1 -18.87 -2.64 13.06
CA MET A 1 -18.01 -1.44 12.99
C MET A 1 -18.91 -0.22 12.82
N GLY A 2 -18.90 0.78 13.71
CA GLY A 2 -19.79 1.95 13.53
C GLY A 2 -19.88 2.97 14.67
N SER A 3 -19.63 2.59 15.93
CA SER A 3 -19.52 3.53 17.05
C SER A 3 -18.06 3.70 17.46
N PRO A 4 -17.55 4.94 17.65
CA PRO A 4 -16.18 5.16 18.13
C PRO A 4 -15.98 4.61 19.55
N PHE A 5 -17.01 4.69 20.41
CA PHE A 5 -16.97 4.22 21.79
C PHE A 5 -16.72 2.71 21.90
N THR A 6 -17.25 1.90 20.96
CA THR A 6 -17.03 0.45 20.95
C THR A 6 -15.56 0.08 20.76
N LEU A 7 -14.81 0.84 19.95
CA LEU A 7 -13.37 0.62 19.77
C LEU A 7 -12.58 1.02 21.02
N THR A 8 -12.99 2.07 21.73
CA THR A 8 -12.40 2.47 23.01
C THR A 8 -12.63 1.39 24.08
N LEU A 9 -13.86 0.89 24.23
CA LEU A 9 -14.17 -0.21 25.16
C LEU A 9 -13.39 -1.48 24.85
N ALA A 10 -13.28 -1.86 23.57
CA ALA A 10 -12.48 -3.01 23.15
C ALA A 10 -11.01 -2.83 23.53
N ASN A 11 -10.42 -1.65 23.30
CA ASN A 11 -9.04 -1.37 23.67
C ASN A 11 -8.79 -1.38 25.18
N ILE A 12 -9.73 -0.87 25.99
CA ILE A 12 -9.66 -0.90 27.45
C ILE A 12 -9.74 -2.34 27.97
N PHE A 13 -10.67 -3.14 27.44
CA PHE A 13 -10.79 -4.55 27.79
C PHE A 13 -9.52 -5.32 27.43
N MET A 14 -9.04 -5.17 26.19
CA MET A 14 -7.84 -5.85 25.72
C MET A 14 -6.63 -5.45 26.56
N TRP A 15 -6.43 -4.17 26.88
CA TRP A 15 -5.32 -3.73 27.73
C TRP A 15 -5.32 -4.41 29.10
N LYS A 16 -6.49 -4.55 29.74
CA LYS A 16 -6.62 -5.29 31.01
C LYS A 16 -6.30 -6.77 30.82
N TRP A 17 -6.83 -7.39 29.78
CA TRP A 17 -6.59 -8.80 29.46
C TRP A 17 -5.09 -9.07 29.18
N GLU A 18 -4.43 -8.24 28.37
CA GLU A 18 -3.00 -8.28 28.07
C GLU A 18 -2.15 -8.21 29.34
N LYS A 19 -2.48 -7.28 30.25
CA LYS A 19 -1.74 -7.06 31.51
C LYS A 19 -1.68 -8.33 32.37
N ASP A 20 -2.81 -9.02 32.51
CA ASP A 20 -2.95 -10.19 33.39
C ASP A 20 -2.54 -11.50 32.68
N ALA A 21 -2.78 -11.60 31.37
CA ALA A 21 -2.50 -12.79 30.57
C ALA A 21 -1.04 -12.86 30.07
N ILE A 22 -0.52 -11.78 29.48
CA ILE A 22 0.71 -11.76 28.68
C ILE A 22 1.83 -10.90 29.30
N CYS A 23 1.56 -9.66 29.71
CA CYS A 23 2.62 -8.69 30.04
C CYS A 23 3.58 -9.16 31.14
N GLY A 24 3.09 -9.89 32.15
CA GLY A 24 3.92 -10.48 33.21
C GLY A 24 4.90 -11.58 32.75
N ALA A 25 4.89 -11.96 31.47
CA ALA A 25 5.83 -12.91 30.87
C ALA A 25 6.74 -12.28 29.79
N ILE A 26 6.59 -10.98 29.50
CA ILE A 26 7.42 -10.25 28.53
C ILE A 26 8.61 -9.62 29.25
N GLY A 27 9.82 -9.89 28.77
CA GLY A 27 11.05 -9.35 29.35
C GLY A 27 11.27 -7.86 29.07
N PRO A 28 12.07 -7.14 29.90
CA PRO A 28 12.32 -5.70 29.77
C PRO A 28 13.17 -5.31 28.54
N HIS A 29 13.58 -6.28 27.73
CA HIS A 29 14.35 -6.09 26.49
C HIS A 29 13.59 -6.58 25.26
N GLU A 30 12.33 -6.97 25.41
CA GLU A 30 11.46 -7.36 24.31
C GLU A 30 10.74 -6.15 23.72
N ILE A 31 10.54 -6.17 22.41
CA ILE A 31 9.59 -5.30 21.73
C ILE A 31 8.18 -5.88 21.96
N TYR A 32 7.22 -5.05 22.37
CA TYR A 32 5.79 -5.38 22.36
C TYR A 32 5.03 -4.31 21.58
N GLY A 33 4.03 -4.73 20.80
CA GLY A 33 3.10 -3.83 20.13
C GLY A 33 1.80 -4.54 19.77
N ARG A 34 0.68 -3.81 19.89
CA ARG A 34 -0.64 -4.27 19.46
C ARG A 34 -1.28 -3.25 18.51
N TYR A 35 -1.99 -3.75 17.51
CA TYR A 35 -2.85 -2.95 16.64
C TYR A 35 -4.26 -3.55 16.61
N ILE A 36 -5.16 -2.97 17.43
CA ILE A 36 -6.51 -3.48 17.66
C ILE A 36 -6.46 -4.93 18.17
N ASP A 37 -6.64 -5.92 17.31
CA ASP A 37 -6.65 -7.35 17.65
C ASP A 37 -5.30 -8.05 17.33
N ASP A 38 -4.47 -7.48 16.45
CA ASP A 38 -3.17 -8.04 16.07
C ASP A 38 -2.10 -7.72 17.13
N ILE A 39 -1.41 -8.74 17.66
CA ILE A 39 -0.33 -8.59 18.65
C ILE A 39 1.00 -9.08 18.04
N PHE A 40 2.08 -8.32 18.25
CA PHE A 40 3.46 -8.69 17.93
C PHE A 40 4.37 -8.47 19.14
N PHE A 41 5.25 -9.44 19.41
CA PHE A 41 6.34 -9.28 20.36
C PHE A 41 7.56 -10.14 20.01
N THR A 42 8.73 -9.72 20.49
CA THR A 42 9.94 -10.57 20.49
C THR A 42 10.00 -11.40 21.77
N PHE A 43 10.77 -12.49 21.74
CA PHE A 43 10.93 -13.37 22.89
C PHE A 43 12.30 -14.08 22.83
N ASN A 44 13.21 -13.72 23.73
CA ASN A 44 14.58 -14.26 23.80
C ASN A 44 14.70 -15.52 24.68
N GLU A 45 13.58 -16.08 25.10
CA GLU A 45 13.46 -17.24 25.99
C GLU A 45 13.01 -18.50 25.21
N PRO A 46 13.26 -19.74 25.69
CA PRO A 46 12.98 -20.97 24.94
C PRO A 46 11.53 -21.12 24.46
N LYS A 47 11.33 -21.70 23.28
CA LYS A 47 10.01 -21.85 22.61
C LYS A 47 8.93 -22.45 23.52
N ALA A 48 9.28 -23.41 24.38
CA ALA A 48 8.36 -24.02 25.34
C ALA A 48 7.78 -23.00 26.36
N LYS A 49 8.50 -21.94 26.72
CA LYS A 49 7.98 -20.87 27.60
C LYS A 49 6.92 -20.03 26.88
N ILE A 50 7.16 -19.57 25.65
CA ILE A 50 6.15 -18.80 24.89
C ILE A 50 4.91 -19.65 24.56
N GLU A 51 5.08 -20.93 24.25
CA GLU A 51 3.95 -21.86 24.07
C GLU A 51 3.12 -22.02 25.37
N ALA A 52 3.77 -22.08 26.53
CA ALA A 52 3.08 -22.07 27.82
C ALA A 52 2.36 -20.75 28.12
N VAL A 53 2.96 -19.59 27.75
CA VAL A 53 2.33 -18.27 27.88
C VAL A 53 1.08 -18.16 27.00
N ILE A 54 1.15 -18.60 25.73
CA ILE A 54 0.00 -18.62 24.82
C ILE A 54 -1.10 -19.55 25.36
N LYS A 55 -0.72 -20.72 25.89
CA LYS A 55 -1.68 -21.64 26.53
C LYS A 55 -2.35 -21.04 27.77
N LYS A 56 -1.61 -20.27 28.60
CA LYS A 56 -2.17 -19.52 29.73
C LYS A 56 -3.13 -18.43 29.26
N ALA A 57 -2.74 -17.63 28.25
CA ALA A 57 -3.58 -16.56 27.70
C ALA A 57 -4.89 -17.08 27.11
N ASN A 58 -4.83 -18.19 26.35
CA ASN A 58 -6.00 -18.86 25.77
C ASN A 58 -6.89 -19.57 26.82
N ALA A 59 -6.43 -19.72 28.06
CA ALA A 59 -7.24 -20.18 29.19
C ALA A 59 -7.86 -19.04 30.01
N PHE A 60 -7.45 -17.78 29.79
CA PHE A 60 -7.86 -16.64 30.62
C PHE A 60 -9.31 -16.19 30.37
N HIS A 61 -9.81 -16.33 29.14
CA HIS A 61 -11.17 -15.94 28.78
C HIS A 61 -11.76 -16.85 27.68
N PRO A 62 -12.94 -17.48 27.88
CA PRO A 62 -13.42 -18.54 27.00
C PRO A 62 -13.69 -18.11 25.55
N ASN A 63 -13.99 -16.81 25.35
CA ASN A 63 -14.33 -16.24 24.05
C ASN A 63 -13.13 -15.58 23.34
N ILE A 64 -11.91 -15.66 23.89
CA ILE A 64 -10.69 -15.06 23.29
C ILE A 64 -9.65 -16.15 23.09
N LYS A 65 -9.13 -16.26 21.87
CA LYS A 65 -8.12 -17.24 21.49
C LYS A 65 -7.07 -16.56 20.61
N LEU A 66 -5.83 -16.57 21.06
CA LEU A 66 -4.67 -16.24 20.24
C LEU A 66 -4.36 -17.39 19.28
N GLU A 67 -4.28 -17.07 18.00
CA GLU A 67 -3.60 -17.88 16.99
C GLU A 67 -2.18 -17.30 16.82
N ALA A 68 -1.16 -18.07 17.21
CA ALA A 68 0.21 -17.57 17.31
C ALA A 68 1.11 -18.16 16.20
N ASN A 69 1.74 -17.29 15.42
CA ASN A 69 2.80 -17.66 14.49
C ASN A 69 4.17 -17.38 15.12
N ILE A 70 4.91 -18.43 15.46
CA ILE A 70 6.20 -18.36 16.18
C ILE A 70 7.33 -18.82 15.25
N GLY A 71 8.23 -17.91 14.90
CA GLY A 71 9.42 -18.22 14.10
C GLY A 71 10.37 -17.04 13.95
N SER A 72 11.49 -17.26 13.25
CA SER A 72 12.45 -16.21 12.90
C SER A 72 11.94 -15.26 11.82
N CYS A 73 10.86 -15.59 11.10
CA CYS A 73 10.24 -14.75 10.08
C CYS A 73 8.72 -14.75 10.28
N VAL A 74 8.14 -13.58 10.55
CA VAL A 74 6.71 -13.40 10.85
C VAL A 74 6.15 -12.15 10.17
N SER A 75 4.86 -12.18 9.82
CA SER A 75 4.14 -11.03 9.29
C SER A 75 3.34 -10.33 10.38
N PHE A 76 3.42 -9.00 10.46
CA PHE A 76 2.60 -8.16 11.33
C PHE A 76 2.10 -6.95 10.53
N LEU A 77 0.78 -6.81 10.36
CA LEU A 77 0.19 -5.82 9.46
C LEU A 77 0.80 -5.91 8.04
N ASP A 78 1.26 -4.79 7.49
CA ASP A 78 1.96 -4.68 6.19
C ASP A 78 3.49 -4.98 6.29
N LEU A 79 4.01 -5.40 7.44
CA LEU A 79 5.43 -5.71 7.65
C LEU A 79 5.70 -7.22 7.62
N LEU A 80 6.75 -7.62 6.90
CA LEU A 80 7.39 -8.93 7.04
C LEU A 80 8.71 -8.73 7.80
N ILE A 81 8.77 -9.30 9.00
CA ILE A 81 9.83 -9.08 10.00
C ILE A 81 10.65 -10.37 10.10
N ASN A 82 11.95 -10.27 9.82
CA ASN A 82 12.90 -11.38 9.81
C ASN A 82 14.04 -11.12 10.81
N ASN A 83 14.12 -11.94 11.86
CA ASN A 83 15.16 -11.89 12.88
C ASN A 83 16.42 -12.63 12.37
N LYS A 84 17.49 -11.86 12.13
CA LYS A 84 18.82 -12.38 11.81
C LYS A 84 19.72 -12.22 13.04
N ASN A 85 19.78 -13.26 13.86
CA ASN A 85 20.66 -13.37 15.03
C ASN A 85 20.56 -12.15 15.98
N GLY A 86 19.33 -11.72 16.29
CA GLY A 86 19.02 -10.54 17.12
C GLY A 86 18.76 -9.26 16.33
N ILE A 87 19.19 -9.18 15.06
CA ILE A 87 18.97 -8.01 14.20
C ILE A 87 17.67 -8.19 13.42
N LEU A 88 16.64 -7.40 13.75
CA LEU A 88 15.38 -7.39 13.00
C LEU A 88 15.54 -6.68 11.65
N CYS A 89 15.36 -7.43 10.57
CA CYS A 89 15.26 -6.94 9.20
C CYS A 89 13.79 -6.90 8.77
N THR A 90 13.28 -5.72 8.45
CA THR A 90 11.92 -5.51 7.96
C THR A 90 11.87 -5.39 6.43
N SER A 91 10.73 -5.79 5.88
CA SER A 91 10.36 -5.66 4.47
C SER A 91 8.84 -5.48 4.36
N VAL A 92 8.34 -5.15 3.17
CA VAL A 92 6.90 -5.11 2.92
C VAL A 92 6.36 -6.54 2.85
N TYR A 93 5.29 -6.82 3.61
CA TYR A 93 4.53 -8.06 3.48
C TYR A 93 3.53 -7.97 2.32
N HIS A 94 3.51 -9.02 1.50
CA HIS A 94 2.48 -9.28 0.51
C HIS A 94 1.85 -10.63 0.83
N LYS A 95 0.52 -10.68 0.97
CA LYS A 95 -0.19 -11.94 1.22
C LYS A 95 -0.07 -12.83 -0.03
N PRO A 96 0.34 -14.11 0.06
CA PRO A 96 0.61 -14.95 -1.12
C PRO A 96 -0.56 -15.12 -2.10
N ALA A 97 -1.80 -14.98 -1.63
CA ALA A 97 -3.02 -15.06 -2.43
C ALA A 97 -3.64 -13.68 -2.79
N ALA A 98 -2.97 -12.56 -2.48
CA ALA A 98 -3.45 -11.23 -2.83
C ALA A 98 -2.89 -10.81 -4.20
N GLU A 99 -3.78 -10.54 -5.15
CA GLU A 99 -3.39 -9.93 -6.42
C GLU A 99 -2.79 -8.53 -6.20
N PRO A 100 -1.83 -8.09 -7.04
CA PRO A 100 -1.31 -6.72 -7.04
C PRO A 100 -2.30 -5.74 -7.68
N CYS A 101 -3.54 -5.72 -7.20
CA CYS A 101 -4.63 -4.90 -7.70
C CYS A 101 -4.60 -3.50 -7.04
N VAL A 102 -4.60 -2.45 -7.86
CA VAL A 102 -4.82 -1.06 -7.44
C VAL A 102 -5.77 -0.39 -8.42
N VAL A 103 -6.28 0.79 -8.09
CA VAL A 103 -7.22 1.54 -8.95
C VAL A 103 -6.67 1.66 -10.40
N PRO A 104 -7.26 1.01 -11.42
CA PRO A 104 -6.66 0.95 -12.75
C PRO A 104 -6.65 2.31 -13.44
N PHE A 105 -5.57 2.66 -14.14
CA PHE A 105 -5.38 4.02 -14.69
C PHE A 105 -6.41 4.45 -15.75
N ILE A 106 -7.17 3.49 -16.28
CA ILE A 106 -8.28 3.68 -17.24
C ILE A 106 -9.62 4.03 -16.57
N SER A 107 -9.71 3.97 -15.24
CA SER A 107 -10.92 4.32 -14.48
C SER A 107 -11.10 5.84 -14.36
N ASP A 108 -12.36 6.28 -14.16
CA ASP A 108 -12.71 7.69 -14.04
C ASP A 108 -12.50 8.22 -12.61
N HIS A 109 -11.24 8.21 -12.17
CA HIS A 109 -10.83 8.80 -10.90
C HIS A 109 -9.93 10.04 -11.10
N PRO A 110 -10.00 11.04 -10.20
CA PRO A 110 -9.15 12.23 -10.28
C PRO A 110 -7.66 11.89 -10.34
N ARG A 111 -6.88 12.67 -11.10
CA ARG A 111 -5.44 12.42 -11.31
C ARG A 111 -4.59 12.41 -10.03
N HIS A 112 -5.09 12.97 -8.92
CA HIS A 112 -4.44 12.87 -7.62
C HIS A 112 -4.54 11.47 -6.99
N VAL A 113 -5.58 10.68 -7.29
CA VAL A 113 -5.74 9.31 -6.76
C VAL A 113 -4.61 8.43 -7.28
N PHE A 114 -4.41 8.43 -8.60
CA PHE A 114 -3.33 7.69 -9.26
C PHE A 114 -1.93 8.10 -8.76
N SER A 115 -1.67 9.40 -8.56
CA SER A 115 -0.38 9.86 -8.05
C SER A 115 -0.19 9.59 -6.56
N ASN A 116 -1.27 9.56 -5.76
CA ASN A 116 -1.22 9.20 -4.35
C ASN A 116 -0.96 7.71 -4.15
N ILE A 117 -1.52 6.82 -5.00
CA ILE A 117 -1.20 5.38 -4.99
C ILE A 117 0.30 5.16 -5.19
N ILE A 118 0.92 5.82 -6.18
CA ILE A 118 2.37 5.72 -6.43
C ILE A 118 3.17 6.26 -5.23
N GLN A 119 2.81 7.44 -4.70
CA GLN A 119 3.52 8.05 -3.57
C GLN A 119 3.40 7.23 -2.29
N ALA A 120 2.22 6.67 -2.00
CA ALA A 120 1.97 5.83 -0.83
C ALA A 120 2.74 4.50 -0.93
N ALA A 121 2.72 3.84 -2.08
CA ALA A 121 3.46 2.60 -2.29
C ALA A 121 4.98 2.80 -2.13
N LEU A 122 5.56 3.85 -2.75
CA LEU A 122 6.98 4.17 -2.62
C LEU A 122 7.37 4.58 -1.18
N LEU A 123 6.51 5.33 -0.48
CA LEU A 123 6.73 5.71 0.92
C LEU A 123 6.69 4.49 1.85
N ARG A 124 5.72 3.59 1.65
CA ARG A 124 5.59 2.32 2.38
C ARG A 124 6.84 1.46 2.20
N ALA A 125 7.23 1.23 0.95
CA ALA A 125 8.44 0.50 0.58
C ALA A 125 9.70 1.04 1.28
N LEU A 126 9.89 2.36 1.25
CA LEU A 126 11.06 3.04 1.80
C LEU A 126 11.12 2.99 3.34
N ARG A 127 9.97 3.09 4.02
CA ARG A 127 9.92 2.92 5.49
C ARG A 127 10.21 1.49 5.89
N TYR A 128 9.50 0.55 5.26
CA TYR A 128 9.44 -0.84 5.70
C TYR A 128 10.66 -1.65 5.28
N SER A 129 11.37 -1.29 4.22
CA SER A 129 12.63 -1.93 3.85
C SER A 129 13.77 -1.49 4.78
N THR A 130 14.52 -2.43 5.36
CA THR A 130 15.72 -2.12 6.17
C THR A 130 16.93 -1.75 5.32
N THR A 131 17.06 -2.28 4.10
CA THR A 131 18.22 -2.08 3.20
C THR A 131 17.80 -1.70 1.78
N LEU A 132 18.73 -1.12 1.00
CA LEU A 132 18.50 -0.72 -0.39
C LEU A 132 18.12 -1.89 -1.30
N ASP A 133 18.68 -3.10 -1.11
CA ASP A 133 18.30 -4.27 -1.91
C ASP A 133 16.84 -4.69 -1.70
N ILE A 134 16.37 -4.69 -0.45
CA ILE A 134 14.96 -4.95 -0.11
C ILE A 134 14.08 -3.86 -0.74
N PHE A 135 14.48 -2.59 -0.60
CA PHE A 135 13.75 -1.47 -1.20
C PHE A 135 13.70 -1.58 -2.73
N GLU A 136 14.78 -1.96 -3.40
CA GLU A 136 14.84 -2.09 -4.84
C GLU A 136 14.04 -3.28 -5.36
N LYS A 137 13.93 -4.37 -4.59
CA LYS A 137 13.01 -5.49 -4.91
C LYS A 137 11.56 -5.01 -4.84
N GLU A 138 11.16 -4.33 -3.76
CA GLU A 138 9.82 -3.76 -3.63
C GLU A 138 9.53 -2.67 -4.68
N ARG A 139 10.49 -1.79 -4.99
CA ARG A 139 10.34 -0.75 -6.03
C ARG A 139 10.10 -1.34 -7.42
N ARG A 140 10.72 -2.49 -7.74
CA ARG A 140 10.44 -3.24 -8.96
C ARG A 140 9.04 -3.87 -8.91
N SER A 141 8.64 -4.46 -7.79
CA SER A 141 7.28 -4.99 -7.57
C SER A 141 6.20 -3.91 -7.79
N ILE A 142 6.36 -2.74 -7.17
CA ILE A 142 5.47 -1.58 -7.34
C ILE A 142 5.40 -1.13 -8.80
N ARG A 143 6.52 -1.15 -9.56
CA ARG A 143 6.49 -0.83 -10.99
C ARG A 143 5.65 -1.84 -11.78
N LEU A 144 5.80 -3.14 -11.50
CA LEU A 144 5.04 -4.21 -12.17
C LEU A 144 3.55 -4.13 -11.83
N MET A 145 3.20 -3.93 -10.55
CA MET A 145 1.84 -3.63 -10.07
C MET A 145 1.21 -2.47 -10.85
N LEU A 146 1.90 -1.33 -10.98
CA LEU A 146 1.38 -0.17 -11.71
C LEU A 146 1.18 -0.47 -13.20
N LEU A 147 2.12 -1.17 -13.85
CA LEU A 147 1.99 -1.57 -15.25
C LEU A 147 0.84 -2.57 -15.49
N TYR A 148 0.63 -3.52 -14.58
CA TYR A 148 -0.50 -4.46 -14.59
C TYR A 148 -1.84 -3.70 -14.51
N ASN A 149 -1.93 -2.69 -13.65
CA ASN A 149 -3.09 -1.80 -13.52
C ASN A 149 -3.13 -0.67 -14.58
N VAL A 150 -2.49 -0.89 -15.74
CA VAL A 150 -2.54 -0.05 -16.96
C VAL A 150 -1.95 1.37 -16.81
N TYR A 151 -1.11 1.64 -15.81
CA TYR A 151 -0.45 2.94 -15.68
C TYR A 151 0.59 3.13 -16.80
N PRO A 152 0.55 4.24 -17.57
CA PRO A 152 1.53 4.49 -18.62
C PRO A 152 2.96 4.60 -18.07
N SER A 153 3.94 3.92 -18.65
CA SER A 153 5.34 3.96 -18.16
C SER A 153 5.83 5.37 -17.90
N ARG A 154 5.64 6.31 -18.85
CA ARG A 154 6.03 7.73 -18.68
C ARG A 154 5.45 8.39 -17.43
N TYR A 155 4.22 8.05 -17.03
CA TYR A 155 3.58 8.56 -15.82
C TYR A 155 4.24 7.96 -14.56
N ILE A 156 4.49 6.65 -14.56
CA ILE A 156 5.25 5.97 -13.50
C ILE A 156 6.66 6.58 -13.36
N ASP A 157 7.37 6.74 -14.49
CA ASP A 157 8.73 7.29 -14.56
C ASP A 157 8.82 8.72 -14.04
N THR A 158 7.84 9.58 -14.37
CA THR A 158 7.72 10.93 -13.84
C THR A 158 7.40 10.92 -12.33
N HIS A 159 6.48 10.08 -11.85
CA HIS A 159 6.14 10.05 -10.42
C HIS A 159 7.25 9.44 -9.55
N PHE A 160 7.97 8.44 -10.04
CA PHE A 160 9.19 7.92 -9.39
C PHE A 160 10.26 9.03 -9.33
N ARG A 161 10.51 9.73 -10.44
CA ARG A 161 11.44 10.88 -10.48
C ARG A 161 11.06 11.98 -9.49
N ASN A 162 9.79 12.33 -9.42
CA ASN A 162 9.29 13.36 -8.51
C ASN A 162 9.32 12.93 -7.04
N PHE A 163 9.26 11.62 -6.75
CA PHE A 163 9.46 11.10 -5.39
C PHE A 163 10.93 11.22 -4.96
N PHE A 164 11.87 10.69 -5.75
CA PHE A 164 13.30 10.72 -5.40
C PHE A 164 13.90 12.14 -5.46
N GLY A 165 13.55 12.94 -6.47
CA GLY A 165 14.00 14.33 -6.65
C GLY A 165 13.44 15.34 -5.64
N ARG A 166 12.58 14.91 -4.71
CA ARG A 166 12.19 15.70 -3.52
C ARG A 166 13.16 15.51 -2.34
N SER A 167 13.98 14.45 -2.33
CA SER A 167 14.92 14.15 -1.25
C SER A 167 16.39 14.08 -1.69
N LEU A 168 16.65 13.99 -2.99
CA LEU A 168 18.00 14.10 -3.58
C LEU A 168 18.18 15.49 -4.20
N SER A 169 19.43 15.95 -4.31
CA SER A 169 19.72 17.28 -4.87
C SER A 169 19.26 17.40 -6.32
N LYS A 170 18.63 18.55 -6.64
CA LYS A 170 18.02 18.86 -7.94
C LYS A 170 18.98 18.76 -9.14
N SER A 171 20.29 18.83 -8.89
CA SER A 171 21.35 18.71 -9.92
C SER A 171 21.55 17.28 -10.43
N SER A 172 20.93 16.27 -9.83
CA SER A 172 21.05 14.87 -10.27
C SER A 172 20.04 14.53 -11.38
N MET A 173 20.53 14.30 -12.61
CA MET A 173 19.66 13.90 -13.74
C MET A 173 19.11 12.46 -13.63
N ILE A 174 19.64 11.65 -12.70
CA ILE A 174 19.29 10.23 -12.55
C ILE A 174 18.42 10.05 -11.29
N PRO A 175 17.12 9.70 -11.43
CA PRO A 175 16.22 9.46 -10.30
C PRO A 175 16.40 8.06 -9.70
N PHE A 176 17.61 7.75 -9.26
CA PHE A 176 17.96 6.47 -8.67
C PHE A 176 18.72 6.67 -7.36
N ILE A 177 18.46 5.80 -6.40
CA ILE A 177 19.24 5.74 -5.16
C ILE A 177 20.49 4.92 -5.49
N ALA A 178 21.61 5.59 -5.78
CA ALA A 178 22.81 4.92 -6.25
C ALA A 178 23.47 4.05 -5.16
N ASN A 179 23.46 4.56 -3.91
CA ASN A 179 24.25 4.02 -2.80
C ASN A 179 23.39 3.87 -1.53
N GLU A 180 23.72 2.91 -0.66
CA GLU A 180 23.06 2.69 0.64
C GLU A 180 22.99 3.99 1.49
N ASN A 181 24.03 4.82 1.46
CA ASN A 181 24.04 6.10 2.19
C ASN A 181 22.92 7.06 1.73
N GLN A 182 22.57 7.06 0.43
CA GLN A 182 21.46 7.85 -0.09
C GLN A 182 20.10 7.26 0.33
N PHE A 183 20.01 5.93 0.40
CA PHE A 183 18.83 5.23 0.93
C PHE A 183 18.59 5.61 2.38
N LEU A 184 19.62 5.48 3.24
CA LEU A 184 19.54 5.75 4.68
C LEU A 184 19.22 7.22 4.97
N VAL A 185 19.84 8.19 4.26
CA VAL A 185 19.50 9.61 4.41
C VAL A 185 18.03 9.89 4.07
N MET A 186 17.52 9.36 2.95
CA MET A 186 16.10 9.55 2.58
C MET A 186 15.16 8.79 3.53
N ARG A 187 15.52 7.58 3.96
CA ARG A 187 14.77 6.78 4.94
C ARG A 187 14.64 7.51 6.27
N ASN A 188 15.75 7.97 6.85
CA ASN A 188 15.75 8.73 8.11
C ASN A 188 15.01 10.08 7.96
N THR A 189 15.00 10.67 6.75
CA THR A 189 14.24 11.91 6.46
C THR A 189 12.73 11.69 6.29
N LEU A 190 12.28 10.48 5.93
CA LEU A 190 10.87 10.16 5.60
C LEU A 190 10.18 9.20 6.58
N LEU A 191 10.92 8.52 7.46
CA LEU A 191 10.40 7.77 8.60
C LEU A 191 9.60 8.65 9.59
N PRO A 192 10.16 9.73 10.18
CA PRO A 192 9.47 10.52 11.21
C PRO A 192 8.37 11.44 10.65
N LYS A 193 8.30 11.65 9.33
CA LYS A 193 7.32 12.53 8.69
C LYS A 193 5.97 11.85 8.58
N LEU A 194 5.13 12.00 9.59
CA LEU A 194 3.80 11.40 9.66
C LEU A 194 3.00 11.52 8.33
N THR A 195 2.31 10.44 7.94
CA THR A 195 1.38 10.43 6.80
C THR A 195 0.25 11.45 7.01
N VAL A 196 -0.55 11.74 5.98
CA VAL A 196 -1.66 12.69 6.11
C VAL A 196 -2.66 12.20 7.17
N LYS A 197 -3.03 10.92 7.14
CA LYS A 197 -3.92 10.30 8.15
C LYS A 197 -3.30 10.27 9.55
N GLU A 198 -2.00 9.98 9.67
CA GLU A 198 -1.27 10.08 10.96
C GLU A 198 -1.27 11.52 11.49
N ARG A 199 -1.06 12.54 10.64
CA ARG A 199 -1.15 13.96 11.01
C ARG A 199 -2.56 14.37 11.39
N GLU A 200 -3.58 13.99 10.64
CA GLU A 200 -4.98 14.23 11.03
C GLU A 200 -5.33 13.55 12.36
N THR A 201 -4.68 12.43 12.69
CA THR A 201 -4.89 11.72 13.95
C THR A 201 -4.14 12.41 15.09
N GLN A 202 -2.88 12.82 14.89
CA GLN A 202 -2.15 13.62 15.86
C GLN A 202 -2.74 15.02 16.07
N HIS A 203 -3.24 15.69 15.03
CA HIS A 203 -3.97 16.95 15.19
C HIS A 203 -5.29 16.75 15.93
N ARG A 204 -5.97 15.60 15.76
CA ARG A 204 -7.15 15.26 16.58
C ARG A 204 -6.81 14.95 18.03
N ILE A 205 -5.71 14.24 18.30
CA ILE A 205 -5.23 13.96 19.67
C ILE A 205 -4.75 15.25 20.34
N ALA A 206 -3.96 16.08 19.65
CA ALA A 206 -3.48 17.35 20.17
C ALA A 206 -4.60 18.38 20.34
N ALA A 207 -5.62 18.39 19.48
CA ALA A 207 -6.85 19.14 19.74
C ALA A 207 -7.50 18.64 21.03
N PHE A 208 -7.75 17.32 21.16
CA PHE A 208 -8.36 16.74 22.37
C PHE A 208 -7.59 17.07 23.67
N SER A 209 -6.25 17.13 23.62
CA SER A 209 -5.41 17.54 24.76
C SER A 209 -5.37 19.05 25.02
N PHE A 210 -5.72 19.90 24.04
CA PHE A 210 -5.99 21.33 24.26
C PHE A 210 -7.43 21.57 24.72
N ASP A 211 -8.37 20.76 24.24
CA ASP A 211 -9.79 20.80 24.60
C ASP A 211 -9.96 20.43 26.09
N GLU A 212 -9.15 19.52 26.66
CA GLU A 212 -9.14 19.23 28.11
C GLU A 212 -8.84 20.46 29.01
N GLU A 213 -8.15 21.50 28.52
CA GLU A 213 -7.97 22.76 29.27
C GLU A 213 -9.14 23.77 29.07
N ILE A 214 -10.01 23.54 28.09
CA ILE A 214 -10.99 24.52 27.58
C ILE A 214 -12.45 24.07 27.78
N ASP A 215 -12.75 22.77 27.80
CA ASP A 215 -14.11 22.18 27.84
C ASP A 215 -14.84 22.37 29.20
N ASN A 216 -14.29 23.21 30.07
CA ASN A 216 -14.93 23.65 31.31
C ASN A 216 -15.97 24.77 31.10
N GLN A 217 -16.18 25.25 29.84
CA GLN A 217 -17.17 26.30 29.53
C GLN A 217 -17.97 26.09 28.22
N ASN A 218 -19.24 25.70 28.43
CA ASN A 218 -20.44 25.89 27.58
C ASN A 218 -20.78 24.90 26.45
N THR A 219 -21.97 24.30 26.59
CA THR A 219 -22.67 23.46 25.59
C THR A 219 -23.86 24.19 24.95
N LYS A 220 -24.16 23.92 23.65
CA LYS A 220 -25.50 23.54 23.11
C LYS A 220 -25.62 23.51 21.57
N GLU A 221 -26.24 22.42 21.06
CA GLU A 221 -27.27 22.32 19.99
C GLU A 221 -27.16 23.14 18.66
N LYS A 222 -27.48 22.67 17.42
CA LYS A 222 -28.61 21.81 16.95
C LYS A 222 -28.47 21.43 15.43
N THR A 223 -28.98 20.25 15.00
CA THR A 223 -29.66 19.82 13.70
C THR A 223 -29.29 20.43 12.29
N THR A 224 -29.38 19.80 11.08
CA THR A 224 -30.24 18.69 10.54
C THR A 224 -29.78 18.09 9.15
N SER A 225 -30.13 16.82 8.83
CA SER A 225 -30.47 16.20 7.50
C SER A 225 -29.58 16.35 6.20
N SER A 226 -28.95 15.27 5.65
CA SER A 226 -29.44 14.34 4.55
C SER A 226 -28.76 14.56 3.16
N THR A 227 -28.80 13.77 2.04
CA THR A 227 -29.35 12.42 1.62
C THR A 227 -28.38 11.66 0.64
N THR A 228 -28.82 10.96 -0.45
CA THR A 228 -28.03 9.99 -1.30
C THR A 228 -28.53 9.83 -2.77
N VAL A 229 -27.79 9.09 -3.67
CA VAL A 229 -28.24 8.11 -4.74
C VAL A 229 -27.16 7.83 -5.84
N SER A 230 -27.30 6.75 -6.64
CA SER A 230 -26.27 6.09 -7.52
C SER A 230 -26.74 5.68 -8.95
N LYS A 231 -25.85 5.20 -9.85
CA LYS A 231 -26.10 4.22 -10.96
C LYS A 231 -24.85 3.71 -11.74
N GLN A 232 -25.02 2.79 -12.71
CA GLN A 232 -23.99 1.91 -13.37
C GLN A 232 -24.22 1.72 -14.89
N SER A 233 -23.20 1.29 -15.69
CA SER A 233 -23.43 0.54 -16.97
C SER A 233 -22.21 -0.18 -17.64
N LYS A 234 -22.29 -1.53 -17.74
CA LYS A 234 -21.91 -2.53 -18.81
C LYS A 234 -20.64 -2.43 -19.74
N PRO A 235 -20.15 -3.58 -20.32
CA PRO A 235 -18.74 -3.76 -20.76
C PRO A 235 -18.46 -3.71 -22.29
N ASN A 236 -17.19 -3.89 -22.68
CA ASN A 236 -16.65 -3.63 -24.03
C ASN A 236 -15.85 -4.82 -24.65
N LYS A 237 -15.64 -4.79 -25.98
CA LYS A 237 -15.45 -5.95 -26.88
C LYS A 237 -14.05 -6.59 -26.97
N PHE A 238 -13.12 -6.29 -26.05
CA PHE A 238 -11.69 -6.66 -26.14
C PHE A 238 -11.16 -7.52 -24.97
N ALA A 239 -12.04 -8.23 -24.27
CA ALA A 239 -11.81 -8.75 -22.91
C ALA A 239 -10.49 -9.52 -22.67
N ASN A 240 -10.02 -10.36 -23.61
CA ASN A 240 -8.91 -11.32 -23.37
C ASN A 240 -7.63 -11.03 -24.18
N THR A 241 -7.33 -9.78 -24.54
CA THR A 241 -6.10 -9.43 -25.30
C THR A 241 -5.36 -8.23 -24.70
N LEU A 242 -4.09 -8.42 -24.33
CA LEU A 242 -3.24 -7.39 -23.74
C LEU A 242 -2.28 -6.82 -24.79
N PHE A 243 -2.58 -5.64 -25.32
CA PHE A 243 -1.73 -4.94 -26.29
C PHE A 243 -0.71 -4.05 -25.59
N LEU A 244 0.58 -4.36 -25.72
CA LEU A 244 1.68 -3.53 -25.18
C LEU A 244 2.57 -3.03 -26.32
N HIS A 245 2.51 -1.73 -26.58
CA HIS A 245 3.25 -1.08 -27.66
C HIS A 245 4.48 -0.34 -27.16
N TYR A 246 5.64 -0.56 -27.79
CA TYR A 246 6.88 0.13 -27.48
C TYR A 246 7.50 0.83 -28.69
N THR A 247 8.29 1.88 -28.43
CA THR A 247 9.12 2.53 -29.43
C THR A 247 10.32 1.64 -29.72
N HIS A 248 10.55 1.27 -30.98
CA HIS A 248 11.69 0.43 -31.33
C HIS A 248 13.01 1.23 -31.28
N GLU A 249 13.88 0.88 -30.34
CA GLU A 249 15.24 1.42 -30.19
C GLU A 249 16.23 0.25 -30.20
N LYS A 250 17.47 0.43 -30.70
CA LYS A 250 18.46 -0.67 -30.81
C LYS A 250 18.73 -1.40 -29.48
N ARG A 251 18.69 -0.67 -28.35
CA ARG A 251 18.84 -1.23 -26.99
C ARG A 251 17.64 -2.04 -26.47
N LEU A 252 16.52 -2.07 -27.19
CA LEU A 252 15.27 -2.77 -26.81
C LEU A 252 14.97 -3.95 -27.76
N HIS A 253 16.00 -4.51 -28.40
CA HIS A 253 15.86 -5.60 -29.37
C HIS A 253 15.48 -6.94 -28.69
N SER A 254 16.04 -7.24 -27.53
CA SER A 254 15.66 -8.41 -26.71
C SER A 254 14.28 -8.28 -26.06
N LEU A 255 13.85 -7.03 -25.78
CA LEU A 255 12.69 -6.70 -24.93
C LEU A 255 11.42 -7.50 -25.24
N LYS A 256 11.14 -7.80 -26.52
CA LYS A 256 9.98 -8.62 -26.90
C LYS A 256 10.06 -10.04 -26.36
N ARG A 257 11.24 -10.67 -26.40
CA ARG A 257 11.51 -12.01 -25.84
C ARG A 257 11.49 -11.95 -24.32
N ASP A 258 12.14 -10.94 -23.75
CA ASP A 258 12.28 -10.76 -22.30
C ASP A 258 10.92 -10.59 -21.63
N ILE A 259 10.04 -9.72 -22.18
CA ILE A 259 8.69 -9.54 -21.65
C ILE A 259 7.84 -10.82 -21.82
N HIS A 260 7.92 -11.53 -22.95
CA HIS A 260 7.19 -12.80 -23.08
C HIS A 260 7.65 -13.84 -22.04
N LYS A 261 8.96 -13.96 -21.77
CA LYS A 261 9.48 -14.86 -20.73
C LYS A 261 8.98 -14.46 -19.34
N ILE A 262 9.14 -13.19 -18.96
CA ILE A 262 8.70 -12.65 -17.67
C ILE A 262 7.18 -12.85 -17.49
N TYR A 263 6.39 -12.69 -18.56
CA TYR A 263 4.95 -12.92 -18.55
C TYR A 263 4.62 -14.39 -18.29
N SER A 264 5.26 -15.34 -19.00
CA SER A 264 5.06 -16.77 -18.76
C SER A 264 5.51 -17.22 -17.37
N GLU A 265 6.55 -16.58 -16.79
CA GLU A 265 7.12 -16.94 -15.49
C GLU A 265 6.30 -16.38 -14.31
N ILE A 266 5.74 -15.17 -14.43
CA ILE A 266 4.91 -14.55 -13.39
C ILE A 266 3.46 -15.09 -13.40
N PHE A 267 2.87 -15.28 -14.58
CA PHE A 267 1.43 -15.57 -14.70
C PHE A 267 1.11 -17.07 -14.86
N GLN A 268 2.11 -17.97 -14.78
CA GLN A 268 1.97 -19.41 -15.07
C GLN A 268 0.81 -20.11 -14.33
N ASN A 269 0.55 -19.71 -13.09
CA ASN A 269 -0.45 -20.31 -12.21
C ASN A 269 -1.66 -19.36 -11.99
N THR A 270 -1.97 -18.50 -12.96
CA THR A 270 -2.98 -17.45 -12.83
C THR A 270 -3.87 -17.35 -14.07
N ILE A 271 -5.06 -16.76 -13.91
CA ILE A 271 -5.99 -16.42 -15.01
C ILE A 271 -5.32 -15.47 -16.04
N GLY A 272 -4.21 -14.81 -15.68
CA GLY A 272 -3.40 -14.03 -16.61
C GLY A 272 -2.89 -14.82 -17.82
N ILE A 273 -2.80 -16.16 -17.74
CA ILE A 273 -2.38 -17.00 -18.87
C ILE A 273 -3.42 -17.05 -20.02
N ASP A 274 -4.69 -16.78 -19.73
CA ASP A 274 -5.79 -16.74 -20.71
C ASP A 274 -5.80 -15.45 -21.55
N PHE A 275 -4.97 -14.48 -21.20
CA PHE A 275 -4.85 -13.20 -21.90
C PHE A 275 -3.76 -13.27 -22.97
N ARG A 276 -4.15 -13.04 -24.23
CA ARG A 276 -3.20 -13.00 -25.35
C ARG A 276 -2.35 -11.72 -25.28
N LEU A 277 -1.12 -11.80 -24.78
CA LEU A 277 -0.14 -10.71 -24.84
C LEU A 277 0.32 -10.47 -26.29
N ILE A 278 0.11 -9.25 -26.80
CA ILE A 278 0.53 -8.81 -28.14
C ILE A 278 1.50 -7.63 -28.00
N LEU A 279 2.77 -7.87 -28.37
CA LEU A 279 3.86 -6.88 -28.33
C LEU A 279 4.09 -6.25 -29.71
N GLY A 280 3.73 -4.96 -29.82
CA GLY A 280 3.75 -4.19 -31.08
C GLY A 280 4.75 -3.01 -31.08
N HIS A 281 5.18 -2.59 -32.27
CA HIS A 281 6.05 -1.42 -32.45
C HIS A 281 5.23 -0.18 -32.84
N ARG A 282 5.50 0.96 -32.19
CA ARG A 282 4.74 2.22 -32.41
C ARG A 282 5.01 2.94 -33.73
N ASN A 283 5.92 2.44 -34.56
CA ASN A 283 6.38 3.12 -35.78
C ASN A 283 5.71 2.59 -37.07
N HIS A 284 4.75 1.66 -36.98
CA HIS A 284 4.11 1.06 -38.16
C HIS A 284 2.92 1.92 -38.63
N ARG A 285 2.94 2.36 -39.90
CA ARG A 285 1.93 3.30 -40.46
C ARG A 285 0.47 2.86 -40.29
N ASN A 286 0.17 1.56 -40.18
CA ASN A 286 -1.20 1.04 -40.12
C ASN A 286 -1.84 1.12 -38.72
N THR A 287 -1.08 1.28 -37.64
CA THR A 287 -1.64 1.34 -36.26
C THR A 287 -2.30 2.69 -35.93
N GLY A 288 -2.47 3.58 -36.91
CA GLY A 288 -3.22 4.83 -36.74
C GLY A 288 -4.74 4.65 -36.70
N HIS A 289 -5.27 3.60 -37.33
CA HIS A 289 -6.73 3.41 -37.49
C HIS A 289 -7.45 2.89 -36.23
N GLU A 290 -6.72 2.37 -35.24
CA GLU A 290 -7.27 1.94 -33.95
C GLU A 290 -7.38 3.09 -32.93
N LEU A 291 -6.93 4.30 -33.30
CA LEU A 291 -7.13 5.50 -32.50
C LEU A 291 -8.57 5.99 -32.59
N VAL A 292 -9.36 5.78 -31.53
CA VAL A 292 -10.70 6.36 -31.39
C VAL A 292 -10.59 7.87 -31.11
N GLN A 293 -10.28 8.64 -32.16
CA GLN A 293 -10.41 10.10 -32.18
C GLN A 293 -11.70 10.51 -32.89
N LYS A 294 -12.82 10.44 -32.17
CA LYS A 294 -14.03 11.17 -32.53
C LYS A 294 -14.41 12.10 -31.37
N ARG A 295 -14.30 13.41 -31.62
CA ARG A 295 -14.91 14.45 -30.78
C ARG A 295 -16.44 14.20 -30.76
N PRO A 296 -17.12 14.25 -29.62
CA PRO A 296 -18.56 13.99 -29.57
C PRO A 296 -19.33 14.98 -30.45
N PRO A 297 -20.46 14.57 -31.05
CA PRO A 297 -21.20 15.40 -32.00
C PRO A 297 -21.75 16.66 -31.32
N PRO A 298 -21.74 17.82 -32.00
CA PRO A 298 -22.11 19.11 -31.41
C PRO A 298 -23.59 19.23 -31.00
N THR A 299 -24.42 18.25 -31.37
CA THR A 299 -25.81 18.13 -30.89
C THR A 299 -25.90 17.94 -29.38
N MET A 300 -24.86 17.42 -28.71
CA MET A 300 -24.83 17.25 -27.25
C MET A 300 -24.46 18.52 -26.46
N LEU A 301 -24.21 19.65 -27.13
CA LEU A 301 -23.68 20.88 -26.51
C LEU A 301 -24.63 22.09 -26.60
N LYS A 302 -25.92 21.88 -26.92
CA LYS A 302 -26.93 22.94 -26.84
C LYS A 302 -27.52 23.01 -25.41
N PRO A 303 -27.68 24.21 -24.81
CA PRO A 303 -28.40 24.35 -23.55
C PRO A 303 -29.89 24.03 -23.75
N ILE A 304 -30.51 23.52 -22.69
CA ILE A 304 -31.95 23.21 -22.64
C ILE A 304 -32.72 24.53 -22.52
N PRO A 305 -33.71 24.83 -23.38
CA PRO A 305 -34.63 25.96 -23.16
C PRO A 305 -35.58 25.62 -22.00
N LEU A 306 -35.88 26.61 -21.16
CA LEU A 306 -36.83 26.47 -20.04
C LEU A 306 -38.28 26.62 -20.54
N PRO A 307 -39.13 25.61 -20.29
CA PRO A 307 -40.52 25.77 -19.86
C PRO A 307 -40.66 25.64 -18.34
#